data_AF-A0A8H4W3C2-F1
#
_entry.id   AF-A0A8H4W3C2-F1
#
_cell.length_a   1.000
_cell.length_b   1.000
_cell.length_c   1.000
_cell.angle_alpha   90.00
_cell.angle_beta   90.00
_cell.angle_gamma   90.00
#
_symmetry.space_group_name_H-M   'P 1'
#
loop_
_entity.id
_entity.type
_entity.pdbx_description
1 polymer ?
#
loop_
_entity_poly.entity_id
_entity_poly.type
_entity_poly.pdbx_seq_one_letter_code
_entity_poly.pdbx_strand_id
1 'polypeptide(L)'
;MAAIKSSGERVLGKGKSDAGITGLHFVVSSSVEKPNPELRKFIRSHVMIGKNRGKTLPPRKRKQKGLQDGSFSSPDAISASPPSPGEFSASSTATTATTVSHPVLPVQVTVPRKFGSDVSTIRFAAAVQPGTVEIVLQFASIAKQILFSLETCILFERRAQDWIAPLALDPAYLHSSIFTSQYYFDAILPGKSSSSPLNQRILPHYLKTLELLRERFASDDDDQARLSNTTVAAVMSLAGHAYFTGDSKSARHHMEGLRKIINLRGGVTTFRNIGHNAKLLVEMLRCDIGMALYSGSKPVFFNGTSSREPSLPYPDLTPLLNLRKPAATNSQYNPAIFSDKIDEEVARAWRIVSQFCSVINFAVDTGQRISTETFLDTMASVAYRLLNMRFDAGSSDEAIRLGLLAFSCSVFLQWRHLGMSYPHFTSVFRGCLARLASPPISPQLLVWLLMIGAISVFDATDEGWLKPVLLVNMALCEIGSWSKMQELLKSFIWIGLVHDKPGKVVFDSTIA
;
A
#
# COMPACT_ATOMS: atom_id res chain seq x y z
N MET A 1 -4.09 -21.48 -53.12
CA MET A 1 -3.47 -21.05 -54.40
C MET A 1 -2.17 -20.35 -54.04
N ALA A 2 -1.00 -20.81 -54.53
CA ALA A 2 0.38 -20.29 -54.30
C ALA A 2 0.78 -19.96 -52.83
N ALA A 3 1.74 -20.60 -52.13
CA ALA A 3 2.98 -21.31 -52.49
C ALA A 3 4.07 -20.43 -53.16
N ILE A 4 5.08 -20.04 -52.37
CA ILE A 4 6.44 -19.72 -52.82
C ILE A 4 7.42 -20.45 -51.89
N LYS A 5 8.49 -21.03 -52.46
CA LYS A 5 9.39 -21.99 -51.79
C LYS A 5 10.83 -21.77 -52.26
N SER A 6 11.78 -21.74 -51.32
CA SER A 6 13.25 -21.79 -51.55
C SER A 6 13.84 -20.58 -52.31
N SER A 7 15.16 -20.34 -52.36
CA SER A 7 16.37 -20.98 -51.80
C SER A 7 17.53 -19.97 -51.85
N GLY A 8 18.63 -20.20 -51.12
CA GLY A 8 19.87 -19.44 -51.35
C GLY A 8 20.88 -19.48 -50.20
N GLU A 9 21.83 -20.40 -50.27
CA GLU A 9 22.99 -20.46 -49.37
C GLU A 9 23.92 -19.24 -49.54
N ARG A 10 24.69 -18.88 -48.50
CA ARG A 10 26.02 -18.31 -48.74
C ARG A 10 27.01 -18.68 -47.63
N VAL A 11 28.15 -19.21 -48.06
CA VAL A 11 29.23 -19.77 -47.23
C VAL A 11 30.17 -18.67 -46.70
N LEU A 12 30.88 -18.99 -45.61
CA LEU A 12 31.79 -18.12 -44.85
C LEU A 12 32.83 -17.38 -45.71
N GLY A 13 32.98 -16.08 -45.44
CA GLY A 13 34.24 -15.35 -45.63
C GLY A 13 35.12 -15.45 -44.37
N LYS A 14 36.39 -15.84 -44.52
CA LYS A 14 37.36 -15.90 -43.41
C LYS A 14 37.79 -14.49 -42.97
N GLY A 15 37.49 -14.11 -41.73
CA GLY A 15 38.14 -13.00 -41.03
C GLY A 15 39.03 -13.52 -39.90
N LYS A 16 40.36 -13.39 -40.02
CA LYS A 16 41.29 -13.55 -38.90
C LYS A 16 41.43 -12.20 -38.19
N SER A 17 40.98 -12.09 -36.94
CA SER A 17 41.44 -11.06 -36.02
C SER A 17 41.43 -11.61 -34.60
N ASP A 18 42.61 -12.00 -34.12
CA ASP A 18 42.82 -12.59 -32.80
C ASP A 18 43.24 -11.48 -31.82
N ALA A 19 42.29 -10.96 -31.05
CA ALA A 19 42.53 -9.99 -29.97
C ALA A 19 41.34 -9.87 -29.00
N GLY A 20 41.33 -10.69 -27.95
CA GLY A 20 40.87 -10.30 -26.61
C GLY A 20 39.45 -9.76 -26.42
N ILE A 21 38.41 -10.57 -26.64
CA ILE A 21 37.09 -10.36 -26.02
C ILE A 21 36.68 -11.64 -25.28
N THR A 22 36.63 -11.60 -23.94
CA THR A 22 36.01 -12.64 -23.11
C THR A 22 34.49 -12.50 -23.17
N GLY A 23 33.89 -12.83 -24.32
CA GLY A 23 32.45 -12.84 -24.51
C GLY A 23 31.79 -14.08 -23.90
N LEU A 24 30.54 -13.95 -23.44
CA LEU A 24 29.74 -15.13 -23.07
C LEU A 24 29.46 -15.99 -24.31
N HIS A 25 29.95 -17.22 -24.31
CA HIS A 25 29.63 -18.20 -25.34
C HIS A 25 28.29 -18.89 -25.04
N PHE A 26 27.25 -18.56 -25.80
CA PHE A 26 25.96 -19.23 -25.75
C PHE A 26 25.98 -20.51 -26.59
N VAL A 27 25.53 -21.62 -25.99
CA VAL A 27 25.31 -22.90 -26.70
C VAL A 27 23.81 -23.05 -26.92
N VAL A 28 23.36 -22.91 -28.17
CA VAL A 28 21.97 -23.15 -28.57
C VAL A 28 21.85 -24.60 -29.05
N SER A 29 21.05 -25.41 -28.35
CA SER A 29 20.70 -26.77 -28.76
C SER A 29 19.22 -26.82 -29.09
N SER A 30 18.89 -27.03 -30.37
CA SER A 30 17.51 -27.05 -30.89
C SER A 30 16.90 -28.45 -30.98
N SER A 31 17.60 -29.50 -30.54
CA SER A 31 17.11 -30.87 -30.51
C SER A 31 17.29 -31.52 -29.13
N VAL A 32 16.53 -32.59 -28.89
CA VAL A 32 16.55 -33.43 -27.67
C VAL A 32 17.72 -34.44 -27.69
N GLU A 33 18.53 -34.45 -28.75
CA GLU A 33 19.64 -35.38 -28.90
C GLU A 33 20.82 -35.03 -27.99
N LYS A 34 21.58 -36.05 -27.58
CA LYS A 34 22.76 -35.85 -26.72
C LYS A 34 23.82 -35.02 -27.48
N PRO A 35 24.32 -33.90 -26.91
CA PRO A 35 25.28 -33.03 -27.60
C PRO A 35 26.47 -33.81 -28.16
N ASN A 36 27.02 -33.39 -29.31
CA ASN A 36 28.13 -34.10 -29.93
C ASN A 36 29.37 -34.16 -29.00
N PRO A 37 30.33 -35.09 -29.21
CA PRO A 37 31.47 -35.26 -28.31
C PRO A 37 32.35 -34.01 -28.18
N GLU A 38 32.45 -33.22 -29.24
CA GLU A 38 33.26 -32.00 -29.30
C GLU A 38 32.64 -30.85 -28.50
N LEU A 39 31.33 -30.64 -28.61
CA LEU A 39 30.56 -29.68 -27.82
C LEU A 39 30.57 -30.08 -26.33
N ARG A 40 30.48 -31.37 -26.01
CA ARG A 40 30.71 -31.87 -24.64
C ARG A 40 32.12 -31.55 -24.13
N LYS A 41 33.14 -31.66 -24.98
CA LYS A 41 34.54 -31.30 -24.64
C LYS A 41 34.69 -29.79 -24.46
N PHE A 42 34.07 -28.98 -25.31
CA PHE A 42 34.06 -27.51 -25.23
C PHE A 42 33.40 -27.05 -23.93
N ILE A 43 32.16 -27.48 -23.64
CA ILE A 43 31.46 -27.17 -22.38
C ILE A 43 32.29 -27.58 -21.16
N ARG A 44 32.86 -28.79 -21.15
CA ARG A 44 33.75 -29.25 -20.07
C ARG A 44 35.00 -28.36 -19.93
N SER A 45 35.62 -27.93 -21.03
CA SER A 45 36.77 -27.04 -20.94
C SER A 45 36.38 -25.68 -20.34
N HIS A 46 35.25 -25.11 -20.77
CA HIS A 46 34.79 -23.80 -20.32
C HIS A 46 34.33 -23.79 -18.85
N VAL A 47 33.58 -24.81 -18.42
CA VAL A 47 33.14 -24.97 -17.01
C VAL A 47 34.31 -25.25 -16.05
N MET A 48 35.45 -25.74 -16.55
CA MET A 48 36.65 -26.00 -15.74
C MET A 48 37.66 -24.84 -15.74
N ILE A 49 37.48 -23.82 -16.59
CA ILE A 49 38.21 -22.54 -16.47
C ILE A 49 37.80 -21.89 -15.14
N GLY A 50 38.79 -21.52 -14.33
CA GLY A 50 38.59 -21.08 -12.95
C GLY A 50 38.65 -22.23 -11.93
N LYS A 51 37.86 -23.31 -12.10
CA LYS A 51 37.80 -24.44 -11.15
C LYS A 51 39.13 -25.20 -10.98
N ASN A 52 40.03 -25.08 -11.96
CA ASN A 52 41.40 -25.62 -11.95
C ASN A 52 42.51 -24.59 -11.68
N ARG A 53 42.22 -23.29 -11.47
CA ARG A 53 43.26 -22.32 -11.08
C ARG A 53 43.87 -22.75 -9.74
N GLY A 54 45.19 -22.90 -9.68
CA GLY A 54 45.92 -23.30 -8.48
C GLY A 54 45.99 -24.81 -8.20
N LYS A 55 45.46 -25.69 -9.06
CA LYS A 55 45.57 -27.15 -8.89
C LYS A 55 46.62 -27.74 -9.82
N THR A 56 47.74 -28.18 -9.24
CA THR A 56 48.76 -28.99 -9.93
C THR A 56 48.16 -30.34 -10.32
N LEU A 57 48.16 -30.64 -11.62
CA LEU A 57 47.80 -31.97 -12.11
C LEU A 57 48.93 -32.95 -11.75
N PRO A 58 48.63 -34.13 -11.16
CA PRO A 58 49.65 -35.15 -10.94
C PRO A 58 50.21 -35.62 -12.29
N PRO A 59 51.52 -35.93 -12.39
CA PRO A 59 52.15 -36.27 -13.65
C PRO A 59 51.52 -37.51 -14.29
N ARG A 60 51.09 -37.36 -15.54
CA ARG A 60 50.47 -38.42 -16.35
C ARG A 60 51.49 -39.54 -16.58
N LYS A 61 51.43 -40.61 -15.79
CA LYS A 61 52.21 -41.84 -16.03
C LYS A 61 51.94 -42.34 -17.46
N ARG A 62 52.97 -42.28 -18.32
CA ARG A 62 52.98 -42.91 -19.64
C ARG A 62 52.88 -44.42 -19.44
N LYS A 63 51.70 -45.02 -19.64
CA LYS A 63 51.62 -46.47 -19.89
C LYS A 63 52.07 -46.73 -21.33
N GLN A 64 53.34 -47.11 -21.50
CA GLN A 64 53.76 -47.89 -22.66
C GLN A 64 53.08 -49.27 -22.63
N LYS A 65 52.93 -49.88 -23.82
CA LYS A 65 52.53 -51.29 -23.94
C LYS A 65 53.62 -52.18 -23.31
N GLY A 66 53.18 -53.17 -22.54
CA GLY A 66 53.96 -54.29 -22.03
C GLY A 66 52.98 -55.43 -21.74
N LEU A 67 53.37 -56.68 -22.02
CA LEU A 67 52.49 -57.85 -21.96
C LEU A 67 52.33 -58.38 -20.52
N GLN A 68 51.61 -59.51 -20.43
CA GLN A 68 51.54 -60.49 -19.34
C GLN A 68 52.92 -60.71 -18.65
N ASP A 69 53.01 -61.20 -17.40
CA ASP A 69 52.18 -62.22 -16.77
C ASP A 69 52.36 -62.23 -15.21
N GLY A 70 51.68 -63.13 -14.49
CA GLY A 70 52.21 -63.69 -13.23
C GLY A 70 51.61 -63.23 -11.88
N SER A 71 50.65 -64.02 -11.39
CA SER A 71 50.60 -64.61 -10.03
C SER A 71 50.65 -63.79 -8.72
N PHE A 72 49.55 -63.94 -7.95
CA PHE A 72 49.48 -64.22 -6.49
C PHE A 72 50.14 -63.27 -5.45
N SER A 73 49.30 -62.63 -4.61
CA SER A 73 49.04 -63.06 -3.21
C SER A 73 48.35 -61.97 -2.35
N SER A 74 47.29 -62.39 -1.64
CA SER A 74 46.76 -61.77 -0.41
C SER A 74 47.49 -62.40 0.81
N PRO A 75 47.25 -62.07 2.11
CA PRO A 75 46.09 -61.39 2.69
C PRO A 75 46.37 -60.46 3.92
N ASP A 76 45.31 -60.23 4.72
CA ASP A 76 45.29 -59.89 6.16
C ASP A 76 45.49 -58.43 6.63
N ALA A 77 44.90 -57.97 7.76
CA ALA A 77 43.71 -58.43 8.51
C ALA A 77 43.31 -57.44 9.65
N ILE A 78 42.01 -57.47 10.03
CA ILE A 78 41.45 -57.36 11.42
C ILE A 78 41.60 -56.06 12.28
N SER A 79 40.43 -55.68 12.83
CA SER A 79 40.10 -55.11 14.16
C SER A 79 39.44 -53.72 14.12
N ALA A 80 38.16 -53.48 14.43
CA ALA A 80 37.22 -53.98 15.46
C ALA A 80 37.42 -53.41 16.88
N SER A 81 36.47 -52.56 17.32
CA SER A 81 35.86 -52.49 18.67
C SER A 81 34.97 -51.23 18.87
N PRO A 82 33.65 -51.37 19.11
CA PRO A 82 32.76 -50.39 19.78
C PRO A 82 32.39 -50.94 21.21
N PRO A 83 31.26 -50.62 21.90
CA PRO A 83 30.24 -49.54 21.82
C PRO A 83 29.93 -48.87 23.21
N SER A 84 28.74 -48.22 23.34
CA SER A 84 27.78 -48.31 24.49
C SER A 84 27.63 -47.09 25.45
N PRO A 85 26.53 -46.98 26.26
CA PRO A 85 25.10 -47.16 25.94
C PRO A 85 24.12 -46.18 26.67
N GLY A 86 22.79 -46.37 26.53
CA GLY A 86 21.69 -45.78 27.35
C GLY A 86 20.65 -45.01 26.52
N GLU A 87 19.50 -45.54 26.06
CA GLU A 87 18.33 -46.13 26.76
C GLU A 87 17.54 -45.09 27.60
N PHE A 88 16.20 -44.97 27.61
CA PHE A 88 15.04 -45.84 27.30
C PHE A 88 13.97 -45.07 26.46
N SER A 89 13.19 -45.64 25.52
CA SER A 89 11.97 -46.48 25.68
C SER A 89 10.85 -45.79 26.50
N ALA A 90 9.54 -45.88 26.20
CA ALA A 90 8.71 -46.62 25.24
C ALA A 90 7.25 -46.07 25.30
N SER A 91 6.24 -46.39 24.47
CA SER A 91 6.09 -46.93 23.10
C SER A 91 4.57 -46.94 22.74
N SER A 92 4.16 -47.03 21.46
CA SER A 92 2.80 -47.46 21.03
C SER A 92 2.77 -47.97 19.59
N THR A 93 2.00 -49.05 19.37
CA THR A 93 2.13 -49.98 18.22
C THR A 93 1.09 -49.78 17.12
N ALA A 94 1.50 -49.87 15.84
CA ALA A 94 0.63 -50.24 14.71
C ALA A 94 1.41 -50.82 13.50
N THR A 95 1.55 -52.15 13.52
CA THR A 95 1.60 -53.12 12.40
C THR A 95 1.75 -52.63 10.94
N THR A 96 2.98 -52.74 10.42
CA THR A 96 3.41 -53.15 9.06
C THR A 96 2.52 -52.90 7.82
N ALA A 97 3.09 -52.15 6.86
CA ALA A 97 3.08 -52.53 5.44
C ALA A 97 4.41 -52.11 4.78
N THR A 98 5.22 -53.08 4.35
CA THR A 98 6.59 -52.82 3.87
C THR A 98 6.60 -52.51 2.37
N THR A 99 6.78 -51.25 2.00
CA THR A 99 7.18 -50.85 0.63
C THR A 99 8.59 -50.27 0.66
N VAL A 100 9.47 -50.80 -0.20
CA VAL A 100 10.88 -50.41 -0.25
C VAL A 100 11.01 -49.02 -0.88
N SER A 101 11.09 -47.99 -0.05
CA SER A 101 11.38 -46.62 -0.48
C SER A 101 12.88 -46.38 -0.49
N HIS A 102 13.43 -46.08 -1.67
CA HIS A 102 14.78 -45.51 -1.76
C HIS A 102 14.82 -44.17 -1.01
N PRO A 103 15.84 -43.89 -0.18
CA PRO A 103 15.94 -42.60 0.49
C PRO A 103 16.28 -41.52 -0.54
N VAL A 104 15.25 -40.82 -1.01
CA VAL A 104 15.40 -39.54 -1.71
C VAL A 104 15.89 -38.54 -0.68
N LEU A 105 17.21 -38.37 -0.60
CA LEU A 105 17.83 -37.28 0.13
C LEU A 105 17.18 -35.97 -0.35
N PRO A 106 16.65 -35.12 0.54
CA PRO A 106 16.10 -33.84 0.12
C PRO A 106 17.25 -33.03 -0.49
N VAL A 107 17.18 -32.80 -1.80
CA VAL A 107 18.06 -31.87 -2.49
C VAL A 107 17.76 -30.50 -1.89
N GLN A 108 18.59 -30.07 -0.93
CA GLN A 108 18.55 -28.72 -0.43
C GLN A 108 18.92 -27.78 -1.58
N VAL A 109 17.90 -27.24 -2.24
CA VAL A 109 18.04 -26.18 -3.23
C VAL A 109 18.47 -24.92 -2.47
N THR A 110 19.77 -24.81 -2.21
CA THR A 110 20.37 -23.58 -1.72
C THR A 110 20.21 -22.52 -2.81
N VAL A 111 19.17 -21.70 -2.67
CA VAL A 111 18.97 -20.51 -3.52
C VAL A 111 20.26 -19.68 -3.45
N PRO A 112 20.93 -19.42 -4.59
CA PRO A 112 22.15 -18.62 -4.60
C PRO A 112 21.90 -17.26 -3.93
N ARG A 113 22.91 -16.74 -3.20
CA ARG A 113 22.82 -15.38 -2.66
C ARG A 113 22.53 -14.41 -3.80
N LYS A 114 21.49 -13.59 -3.63
CA LYS A 114 21.04 -12.57 -4.58
C LYS A 114 22.24 -11.72 -5.02
N PHE A 115 22.55 -11.76 -6.33
CA PHE A 115 23.66 -11.03 -6.91
C PHE A 115 23.14 -9.76 -7.57
N GLY A 116 23.43 -8.61 -6.96
CA GLY A 116 22.93 -7.31 -7.39
C GLY A 116 21.53 -6.97 -6.85
N SER A 117 21.10 -5.76 -7.17
CA SER A 117 19.77 -5.23 -6.85
C SER A 117 18.73 -5.69 -7.87
N ASP A 118 17.46 -5.87 -7.47
CA ASP A 118 16.36 -6.19 -8.41
C ASP A 118 16.17 -5.09 -9.47
N VAL A 119 16.58 -3.86 -9.16
CA VAL A 119 16.49 -2.73 -10.10
C VAL A 119 17.77 -2.49 -10.90
N SER A 120 18.79 -3.35 -10.79
CA SER A 120 20.07 -3.17 -11.49
C SER A 120 19.97 -3.17 -13.02
N THR A 121 18.88 -3.70 -13.58
CA THR A 121 18.58 -3.69 -15.03
C THR A 121 17.78 -2.47 -15.48
N ILE A 122 17.28 -1.63 -14.57
CA ILE A 122 16.49 -0.44 -14.89
C ILE A 122 17.43 0.76 -15.02
N ARG A 123 17.35 1.47 -16.16
CA ARG A 123 17.96 2.80 -16.30
C ARG A 123 16.99 3.84 -15.75
N PHE A 124 17.38 4.52 -14.69
CA PHE A 124 16.59 5.56 -14.04
C PHE A 124 16.75 6.92 -14.70
N ALA A 125 15.77 7.81 -14.50
CA ALA A 125 15.75 9.15 -15.09
C ALA A 125 16.90 10.08 -14.63
N ALA A 126 17.55 9.74 -13.52
CA ALA A 126 18.73 10.42 -13.00
C ALA A 126 19.74 9.40 -12.45
N ALA A 127 21.00 9.82 -12.31
CA ALA A 127 22.06 9.01 -11.72
C ALA A 127 21.86 8.84 -10.20
N VAL A 128 21.11 7.81 -9.81
CA VAL A 128 20.84 7.44 -8.41
C VAL A 128 21.39 6.06 -8.10
N GLN A 129 21.81 5.83 -6.85
CA GLN A 129 22.29 4.52 -6.41
C GLN A 129 21.13 3.50 -6.42
N PRO A 130 21.32 2.26 -6.92
CA PRO A 130 20.23 1.28 -7.02
C PRO A 130 19.50 1.01 -5.70
N GLY A 131 20.24 0.89 -4.58
CA GLY A 131 19.65 0.71 -3.24
C GLY A 131 18.79 1.88 -2.77
N THR A 132 19.00 3.09 -3.31
CA THR A 132 18.16 4.26 -3.04
C THR A 132 16.79 4.16 -3.73
N VAL A 133 16.64 3.35 -4.79
CA VAL A 133 15.34 3.12 -5.45
C VAL A 133 14.64 1.87 -4.92
N GLU A 134 15.38 0.90 -4.36
CA GLU A 134 14.75 -0.25 -3.66
C GLU A 134 13.78 0.20 -2.56
N ILE A 135 14.06 1.29 -1.86
CA ILE A 135 13.16 1.84 -0.83
C ILE A 135 11.81 2.34 -1.42
N VAL A 136 11.81 2.80 -2.67
CA VAL A 136 10.59 3.20 -3.39
C VAL A 136 9.75 1.99 -3.73
N LEU A 137 10.38 0.90 -4.19
CA LEU A 137 9.68 -0.36 -4.44
C LEU A 137 9.15 -1.00 -3.15
N GLN A 138 9.93 -0.96 -2.07
CA GLN A 138 9.50 -1.40 -0.74
C GLN A 138 8.27 -0.60 -0.30
N PHE A 139 8.32 0.74 -0.32
CA PHE A 139 7.17 1.57 0.05
C PHE A 139 5.95 1.28 -0.86
N ALA A 140 6.12 1.22 -2.18
CA ALA A 140 5.03 0.93 -3.12
C ALA A 140 4.41 -0.47 -2.95
N SER A 141 5.14 -1.44 -2.37
CA SER A 141 4.62 -2.76 -2.05
C SER A 141 3.62 -2.76 -0.89
N ILE A 142 3.88 -1.94 0.14
CA ILE A 142 3.09 -1.83 1.39
C ILE A 142 2.11 -0.65 1.41
N ALA A 143 2.30 0.36 0.56
CA ALA A 143 1.56 1.62 0.60
C ALA A 143 0.03 1.45 0.52
N LYS A 144 -0.50 0.41 -0.15
CA LYS A 144 -1.95 0.16 -0.18
C LYS A 144 -2.49 -0.22 1.20
N GLN A 145 -1.83 -1.14 1.91
CA GLN A 145 -2.22 -1.61 3.24
C GLN A 145 -2.16 -0.50 4.29
N ILE A 146 -1.16 0.38 4.17
CA ILE A 146 -0.93 1.49 5.09
C ILE A 146 -1.87 2.67 4.83
N LEU A 147 -2.14 2.97 3.56
CA LEU A 147 -2.93 4.14 3.17
C LEU A 147 -4.42 3.82 2.93
N PHE A 148 -4.86 2.56 2.96
CA PHE A 148 -6.26 2.20 2.68
C PHE A 148 -6.72 0.98 3.51
N SER A 149 -7.40 1.20 4.63
CA SER A 149 -8.03 0.11 5.41
C SER A 149 -9.16 -0.61 4.65
N LEU A 150 -9.63 -0.05 3.54
CA LEU A 150 -10.55 -0.69 2.60
C LEU A 150 -9.85 -1.31 1.38
N GLU A 151 -8.52 -1.53 1.40
CA GLU A 151 -7.78 -2.01 0.21
C GLU A 151 -8.30 -3.35 -0.36
N THR A 152 -8.86 -4.21 0.49
CA THR A 152 -9.46 -5.48 0.09
C THR A 152 -10.74 -5.30 -0.72
N CYS A 153 -11.45 -4.19 -0.48
CA CYS A 153 -12.77 -3.85 -1.03
C CYS A 153 -12.70 -2.85 -2.19
N ILE A 154 -11.53 -2.30 -2.52
CA ILE A 154 -11.35 -1.31 -3.60
C ILE A 154 -10.57 -1.93 -4.76
N LEU A 155 -11.13 -1.86 -5.97
CA LEU A 155 -10.44 -2.22 -7.19
C LEU A 155 -9.52 -1.06 -7.64
N PHE A 156 -8.29 -1.12 -7.16
CA PHE A 156 -7.20 -0.32 -7.70
C PHE A 156 -6.63 -1.00 -8.95
N GLU A 157 -6.91 -0.46 -10.14
CA GLU A 157 -6.16 -0.83 -11.35
C GLU A 157 -4.65 -0.67 -11.08
N ARG A 158 -3.90 -1.77 -11.22
CA ARG A 158 -2.45 -1.81 -10.96
C ARG A 158 -1.73 -2.20 -12.24
N ARG A 159 -1.56 -1.25 -13.14
CA ARG A 159 -0.61 -1.39 -14.25
C ARG A 159 0.75 -0.96 -13.71
N ALA A 160 1.73 -1.86 -13.72
CA ALA A 160 3.08 -1.55 -13.22
C ALA A 160 3.72 -0.40 -14.02
N GLN A 161 3.36 -0.28 -15.30
CA GLN A 161 3.77 0.80 -16.19
C GLN A 161 3.46 2.20 -15.63
N ASP A 162 2.31 2.39 -14.99
CA ASP A 162 1.80 3.71 -14.58
C ASP A 162 2.60 4.35 -13.43
N TRP A 163 3.48 3.60 -12.76
CA TRP A 163 4.30 4.10 -11.65
C TRP A 163 5.77 3.67 -11.70
N ILE A 164 6.11 2.53 -12.32
CA ILE A 164 7.52 2.12 -12.50
C ILE A 164 8.16 2.85 -13.68
N ALA A 165 7.48 2.94 -14.84
CA ALA A 165 8.06 3.60 -16.01
C ALA A 165 8.35 5.10 -15.77
N PRO A 166 7.52 5.86 -15.05
CA PRO A 166 7.87 7.21 -14.58
C PRO A 166 9.20 7.34 -13.83
N LEU A 167 9.63 6.34 -13.05
CA LEU A 167 10.94 6.37 -12.37
C LEU A 167 12.13 6.34 -13.37
N ALA A 168 11.91 5.77 -14.55
CA ALA A 168 12.88 5.71 -15.64
C ALA A 168 12.83 6.94 -16.57
N LEU A 169 11.73 7.68 -16.58
CA LEU A 169 11.45 8.74 -17.56
C LEU A 169 11.44 10.17 -16.97
N ASP A 170 11.00 10.36 -15.73
CA ASP A 170 10.86 11.69 -15.12
C ASP A 170 11.76 11.82 -13.86
N PRO A 171 12.79 12.68 -13.88
CA PRO A 171 13.69 12.83 -12.75
C PRO A 171 13.05 13.53 -11.54
N ALA A 172 12.06 14.41 -11.74
CA ALA A 172 11.34 15.04 -10.64
C ALA A 172 10.44 14.02 -9.93
N TYR A 173 9.81 13.12 -10.67
CA TYR A 173 9.06 11.99 -10.12
C TYR A 173 9.95 10.99 -9.37
N LEU A 174 11.12 10.66 -9.94
CA LEU A 174 12.10 9.78 -9.31
C LEU A 174 12.60 10.36 -7.97
N HIS A 175 13.08 11.60 -7.97
CA HIS A 175 13.58 12.24 -6.74
C HIS A 175 12.47 12.43 -5.69
N SER A 176 11.24 12.77 -6.09
CA SER A 176 10.11 12.87 -5.15
C SER A 176 9.72 11.53 -4.54
N SER A 177 9.59 10.49 -5.37
CA SER A 177 9.31 9.13 -4.91
C SER A 177 10.36 8.63 -3.90
N ILE A 178 11.64 8.95 -4.14
CA ILE A 178 12.74 8.60 -3.22
C ILE A 178 12.56 9.31 -1.87
N PHE A 179 12.46 10.65 -1.84
CA PHE A 179 12.44 11.36 -0.55
C PHE A 179 11.18 11.04 0.27
N THR A 180 10.02 10.86 -0.37
CA THR A 180 8.78 10.47 0.32
C THR A 180 8.89 9.05 0.91
N SER A 181 9.46 8.11 0.15
CA SER A 181 9.64 6.73 0.63
C SER A 181 10.67 6.66 1.78
N GLN A 182 11.78 7.39 1.66
CA GLN A 182 12.76 7.53 2.74
C GLN A 182 12.13 8.14 4.00
N TYR A 183 11.39 9.24 3.86
CA TYR A 183 10.72 9.89 4.98
C TYR A 183 9.75 8.95 5.70
N TYR A 184 8.98 8.14 4.97
CA TYR A 184 8.12 7.12 5.59
C TYR A 184 8.91 6.14 6.47
N PHE A 185 9.99 5.55 5.96
CA PHE A 185 10.77 4.54 6.71
C PHE A 185 11.67 5.11 7.80
N ASP A 186 12.08 6.38 7.69
CA ASP A 186 12.99 7.03 8.64
C ASP A 186 12.26 7.83 9.74
N ALA A 187 11.07 8.37 9.45
CA ALA A 187 10.31 9.23 10.37
C ALA A 187 8.96 8.65 10.84
N ILE A 188 8.24 7.90 9.99
CA ILE A 188 6.87 7.44 10.28
C ILE A 188 6.85 6.04 10.87
N LEU A 189 7.71 5.12 10.41
CA LEU A 189 7.70 3.73 10.87
C LEU A 189 8.27 3.60 12.31
N PRO A 190 7.49 3.12 13.30
CA PRO A 190 7.95 3.01 14.68
C PRO A 190 9.13 2.05 14.84
N GLY A 191 10.06 2.38 15.74
CA GLY A 191 11.17 1.49 16.13
C GLY A 191 12.51 1.74 15.44
N LYS A 192 12.60 2.67 14.47
CA LYS A 192 13.88 3.21 13.99
C LYS A 192 14.18 4.56 14.63
N SER A 193 14.74 4.54 15.83
CA SER A 193 15.47 5.68 16.42
C SER A 193 16.71 5.95 15.58
N SER A 194 16.52 6.60 14.42
CA SER A 194 17.59 6.81 13.45
C SER A 194 18.59 7.83 13.99
N SER A 195 19.72 7.34 14.50
CA SER A 195 20.89 8.13 14.90
C SER A 195 21.63 8.79 13.71
N SER A 196 21.02 8.77 12.53
CA SER A 196 21.42 9.52 11.34
C SER A 196 20.53 10.75 11.23
N PRO A 197 21.04 11.96 10.95
CA PRO A 197 20.20 13.12 10.75
C PRO A 197 19.22 12.85 9.60
N LEU A 198 17.91 12.87 9.87
CA LEU A 198 16.83 12.67 8.89
C LEU A 198 17.08 13.42 7.56
N ASN A 199 17.63 14.64 7.69
CA ASN A 199 17.91 15.51 6.57
C ASN A 199 19.00 14.99 5.61
N GLN A 200 20.00 14.20 6.03
CA GLN A 200 21.14 13.87 5.16
C GLN A 200 20.77 13.03 3.92
N ARG A 201 19.78 12.13 4.04
CA ARG A 201 19.33 11.29 2.90
C ARG A 201 18.19 11.93 2.13
N ILE A 202 17.26 12.57 2.84
CA ILE A 202 16.01 13.10 2.29
C ILE A 202 16.25 14.44 1.57
N LEU A 203 17.04 15.35 2.17
CA LEU A 203 17.21 16.72 1.69
C LEU A 203 17.77 16.82 0.26
N PRO A 204 18.79 16.03 -0.16
CA PRO A 204 19.28 16.10 -1.55
C PRO A 204 18.21 15.77 -2.59
N HIS A 205 17.34 14.79 -2.30
CA HIS A 205 16.25 14.41 -3.20
C HIS A 205 15.08 15.41 -3.15
N TYR A 206 14.76 15.95 -1.98
CA TYR A 206 13.78 17.03 -1.81
C TYR A 206 14.20 18.30 -2.58
N LEU A 207 15.43 18.78 -2.38
CA LEU A 207 15.96 19.95 -3.07
C LEU A 207 16.01 19.75 -4.59
N LYS A 208 16.49 18.59 -5.06
CA LYS A 208 16.54 18.32 -6.50
C LYS A 208 15.15 18.21 -7.13
N THR A 209 14.13 17.75 -6.39
CA THR A 209 12.73 17.82 -6.83
C THR A 209 12.28 19.27 -7.03
N LEU A 210 12.57 20.16 -6.06
CA LEU A 210 12.23 21.58 -6.17
C LEU A 210 12.95 22.28 -7.33
N GLU A 211 14.23 21.97 -7.54
CA GLU A 211 15.05 22.48 -8.63
C GLU A 211 14.45 22.08 -10.00
N LEU A 212 14.25 20.78 -10.22
CA LEU A 212 13.69 20.24 -11.48
C LEU A 212 12.27 20.76 -11.76
N LEU A 213 11.45 20.96 -10.73
CA LEU A 213 10.12 21.55 -10.89
C LEU A 213 10.19 23.04 -11.24
N ARG A 214 11.11 23.80 -10.64
CA ARG A 214 11.31 25.22 -10.98
C ARG A 214 11.79 25.39 -12.42
N GLU A 215 12.77 24.59 -12.85
CA GLU A 215 13.24 24.54 -14.25
C GLU A 215 12.07 24.22 -15.19
N ARG A 216 11.29 23.17 -14.89
CA ARG A 216 10.11 22.76 -15.67
C ARG A 216 9.03 23.84 -15.77
N PHE A 217 8.78 24.61 -14.72
CA PHE A 217 7.78 25.69 -14.77
C PHE A 217 8.31 26.98 -15.39
N ALA A 218 9.62 27.22 -15.36
CA ALA A 218 10.27 28.38 -15.97
C ALA A 218 10.46 28.28 -17.49
N SER A 219 10.48 27.07 -18.05
CA SER A 219 10.31 26.87 -19.50
C SER A 219 8.83 26.96 -19.87
N ASP A 220 8.52 27.72 -20.92
CA ASP A 220 7.19 27.81 -21.53
C ASP A 220 7.02 26.84 -22.72
N ASP A 221 8.05 26.07 -23.08
CA ASP A 221 8.09 25.27 -24.31
C ASP A 221 7.47 23.86 -24.18
N ASP A 222 7.24 23.37 -22.95
CA ASP A 222 6.77 22.00 -22.69
C ASP A 222 5.60 21.92 -21.68
N ASP A 223 4.42 22.34 -22.14
CA ASP A 223 3.18 22.18 -21.38
C ASP A 223 2.82 20.71 -21.09
N GLN A 224 3.31 19.74 -21.88
CA GLN A 224 3.08 18.32 -21.61
C GLN A 224 3.81 17.89 -20.34
N ALA A 225 5.08 18.27 -20.15
CA ALA A 225 5.79 18.06 -18.91
C ALA A 225 5.17 18.86 -17.75
N ARG A 226 4.89 20.15 -17.94
CA ARG A 226 4.33 21.04 -16.89
C ARG A 226 3.00 20.53 -16.35
N LEU A 227 2.14 19.98 -17.21
CA LEU A 227 0.81 19.46 -16.83
C LEU A 227 0.79 17.94 -16.62
N SER A 228 1.90 17.23 -16.76
CA SER A 228 1.99 15.77 -16.60
C SER A 228 1.51 15.25 -15.22
N ASN A 229 1.08 13.99 -15.17
CA ASN A 229 0.77 13.30 -13.92
C ASN A 229 1.99 13.17 -12.99
N THR A 230 3.20 13.12 -13.55
CA THR A 230 4.45 13.06 -12.79
C THR A 230 4.76 14.39 -12.11
N THR A 231 4.51 15.53 -12.77
CA THR A 231 4.54 16.86 -12.11
C THR A 231 3.52 16.93 -10.97
N VAL A 232 2.27 16.53 -11.22
CA VAL A 232 1.21 16.52 -10.20
C VAL A 232 1.62 15.64 -9.00
N ALA A 233 2.16 14.44 -9.23
CA ALA A 233 2.62 13.56 -8.16
C ALA A 233 3.85 14.11 -7.41
N ALA A 234 4.79 14.78 -8.09
CA ALA A 234 5.95 15.39 -7.44
C ALA A 234 5.57 16.59 -6.55
N VAL A 235 4.66 17.47 -7.01
CA VAL A 235 4.15 18.58 -6.19
C VAL A 235 3.28 18.04 -5.03
N MET A 236 2.50 16.99 -5.25
CA MET A 236 1.75 16.30 -4.20
C MET A 236 2.65 15.66 -3.13
N SER A 237 3.81 15.12 -3.54
CA SER A 237 4.83 14.60 -2.61
C SER A 237 5.44 15.70 -1.73
N LEU A 238 5.66 16.90 -2.30
CA LEU A 238 6.09 18.09 -1.55
C LEU A 238 5.02 18.58 -0.58
N ALA A 239 3.75 18.66 -1.03
CA ALA A 239 2.61 19.05 -0.20
C ALA A 239 2.44 18.11 1.00
N GLY A 240 2.47 16.80 0.74
CA GLY A 240 2.40 15.76 1.77
C GLY A 240 3.56 15.88 2.77
N HIS A 241 4.81 15.96 2.30
CA HIS A 241 5.97 16.07 3.19
C HIS A 241 5.91 17.32 4.08
N ALA A 242 5.60 18.49 3.50
CA ALA A 242 5.42 19.72 4.28
C ALA A 242 4.31 19.60 5.33
N TYR A 243 3.23 18.89 5.01
CA TYR A 243 2.15 18.61 5.96
C TYR A 243 2.61 17.67 7.09
N PHE A 244 3.30 16.56 6.79
CA PHE A 244 3.83 15.64 7.80
C PHE A 244 4.92 16.27 8.68
N THR A 245 5.70 17.24 8.18
CA THR A 245 6.68 18.00 8.99
C THR A 245 6.08 19.20 9.72
N GLY A 246 4.77 19.44 9.63
CA GLY A 246 4.08 20.54 10.29
C GLY A 246 4.19 21.91 9.61
N ASP A 247 4.88 22.03 8.47
CA ASP A 247 4.91 23.25 7.65
C ASP A 247 3.62 23.40 6.85
N SER A 248 2.56 23.75 7.58
CA SER A 248 1.22 24.00 7.06
C SER A 248 1.19 25.14 6.03
N LYS A 249 2.17 26.06 6.07
CA LYS A 249 2.26 27.17 5.11
C LYS A 249 2.74 26.63 3.75
N SER A 250 3.85 25.91 3.71
CA SER A 250 4.37 25.34 2.45
C SER A 250 3.42 24.28 1.89
N ALA A 251 2.85 23.43 2.75
CA ALA A 251 1.84 22.45 2.34
C ALA A 251 0.67 23.12 1.58
N ARG A 252 0.12 24.21 2.15
CA ARG A 252 -0.95 24.98 1.50
C ARG A 252 -0.53 25.60 0.16
N HIS A 253 0.67 26.18 0.07
CA HIS A 253 1.17 26.74 -1.20
C HIS A 253 1.32 25.67 -2.29
N HIS A 254 1.78 24.46 -1.93
CA HIS A 254 1.86 23.34 -2.88
C HIS A 254 0.48 22.88 -3.34
N MET A 255 -0.53 22.83 -2.45
CA MET A 255 -1.91 22.52 -2.83
C MET A 255 -2.55 23.59 -3.73
N GLU A 256 -2.31 24.87 -3.46
CA GLU A 256 -2.78 25.96 -4.32
C GLU A 256 -2.09 25.93 -5.69
N GLY A 257 -0.82 25.48 -5.75
CA GLY A 257 -0.13 25.14 -6.99
C GLY A 257 -0.76 23.97 -7.74
N LEU A 258 -1.09 22.86 -7.05
CA LEU A 258 -1.80 21.72 -7.62
C LEU A 258 -3.16 22.13 -8.21
N ARG A 259 -3.94 22.94 -7.50
CA ARG A 259 -5.23 23.44 -8.01
C ARG A 259 -5.07 24.24 -9.30
N LYS A 260 -4.01 25.05 -9.44
CA LYS A 260 -3.70 25.74 -10.70
C LYS A 260 -3.41 24.75 -11.84
N ILE A 261 -2.58 23.74 -11.60
CA ILE A 261 -2.26 22.68 -12.60
C ILE A 261 -3.53 21.92 -13.01
N ILE A 262 -4.38 21.53 -12.05
CA ILE A 262 -5.63 20.83 -12.32
C ILE A 262 -6.62 21.71 -13.09
N ASN A 263 -6.71 23.00 -12.78
CA ASN A 263 -7.55 23.95 -13.54
C ASN A 263 -7.07 24.11 -14.99
N LEU A 264 -5.75 24.19 -15.23
CA LEU A 264 -5.17 24.21 -16.58
C LEU A 264 -5.46 22.92 -17.37
N ARG A 265 -5.67 21.79 -16.68
CA ARG A 265 -6.10 20.51 -17.25
C ARG A 265 -7.63 20.34 -17.39
N GLY A 266 -8.39 21.43 -17.33
CA GLY A 266 -9.85 21.41 -17.45
C GLY A 266 -10.60 21.11 -16.15
N GLY A 267 -9.95 21.22 -15.00
CA GLY A 267 -10.56 21.09 -13.66
C GLY A 267 -10.72 19.66 -13.17
N VAL A 268 -11.19 19.52 -11.91
CA VAL A 268 -11.22 18.24 -11.19
C VAL A 268 -12.07 17.18 -11.91
N THR A 269 -13.23 17.54 -12.45
CA THR A 269 -14.12 16.60 -13.17
C THR A 269 -13.46 16.02 -14.42
N THR A 270 -12.76 16.85 -15.20
CA THR A 270 -12.00 16.41 -16.38
C THR A 270 -10.83 15.51 -15.98
N PHE A 271 -10.08 15.90 -14.94
CA PHE A 271 -8.99 15.10 -14.40
C PHE A 271 -9.48 13.72 -13.91
N ARG A 272 -10.62 13.66 -13.20
CA ARG A 272 -11.26 12.45 -12.68
C ARG A 272 -11.68 11.48 -13.79
N ASN A 273 -12.30 11.97 -14.85
CA ASN A 273 -12.88 11.12 -15.90
C ASN A 273 -11.81 10.38 -16.75
N ILE A 274 -10.53 10.74 -16.61
CA ILE A 274 -9.40 10.01 -17.17
C ILE A 274 -9.02 8.89 -16.19
N GLY A 275 -9.46 7.65 -16.44
CA GLY A 275 -9.49 6.57 -15.43
C GLY A 275 -8.19 6.25 -14.68
N HIS A 276 -7.00 6.49 -15.28
CA HIS A 276 -5.73 6.29 -14.58
C HIS A 276 -5.38 7.39 -13.56
N ASN A 277 -6.14 8.50 -13.51
CA ASN A 277 -5.92 9.60 -12.57
C ASN A 277 -6.66 9.45 -11.24
N ALA A 278 -7.68 8.58 -11.15
CA ALA A 278 -8.56 8.49 -9.97
C ALA A 278 -7.77 8.30 -8.67
N LYS A 279 -6.75 7.43 -8.66
CA LYS A 279 -5.85 7.22 -7.51
C LYS A 279 -5.08 8.49 -7.12
N LEU A 280 -4.55 9.22 -8.09
CA LEU A 280 -3.78 10.45 -7.83
C LEU A 280 -4.70 11.58 -7.32
N LEU A 281 -5.95 11.62 -7.80
CA LEU A 281 -6.97 12.54 -7.28
C LEU A 281 -7.38 12.18 -5.85
N VAL A 282 -7.56 10.89 -5.52
CA VAL A 282 -7.82 10.44 -4.15
C VAL A 282 -6.77 10.96 -3.19
N GLU A 283 -5.48 10.73 -3.46
CA GLU A 283 -4.40 11.18 -2.57
C GLU A 283 -4.34 12.71 -2.43
N MET A 284 -4.59 13.44 -3.52
CA MET A 284 -4.65 14.91 -3.51
C MET A 284 -5.80 15.45 -2.64
N LEU A 285 -7.02 14.92 -2.82
CA LEU A 285 -8.18 15.38 -2.05
C LEU A 285 -8.09 14.95 -0.58
N ARG A 286 -7.54 13.76 -0.28
CA ARG A 286 -7.23 13.35 1.10
C ARG A 286 -6.31 14.36 1.77
N CYS A 287 -5.24 14.78 1.07
CA CYS A 287 -4.30 15.79 1.56
C CYS A 287 -5.01 17.10 1.92
N ASP A 288 -5.85 17.60 1.03
CA ASP A 288 -6.62 18.84 1.20
C ASP A 288 -7.62 18.76 2.38
N ILE A 289 -8.43 17.69 2.43
CA ILE A 289 -9.42 17.44 3.49
C ILE A 289 -8.72 17.38 4.86
N GLY A 290 -7.63 16.62 4.99
CA GLY A 290 -6.96 16.46 6.26
C GLY A 290 -6.14 17.69 6.69
N MET A 291 -5.65 18.51 5.76
CA MET A 291 -5.11 19.84 6.08
C MET A 291 -6.20 20.77 6.64
N ALA A 292 -7.41 20.75 6.08
CA ALA A 292 -8.55 21.49 6.61
C ALA A 292 -8.92 21.03 8.03
N LEU A 293 -8.98 19.71 8.28
CA LEU A 293 -9.25 19.15 9.61
C LEU A 293 -8.14 19.44 10.65
N TYR A 294 -6.87 19.43 10.23
CA TYR A 294 -5.73 19.75 11.09
C TYR A 294 -5.72 21.21 11.53
N SER A 295 -5.97 22.13 10.59
CA SER A 295 -5.78 23.58 10.78
C SER A 295 -7.05 24.38 11.07
N GLY A 296 -8.23 23.83 10.75
CA GLY A 296 -9.49 24.59 10.72
C GLY A 296 -9.64 25.53 9.53
N SER A 297 -8.66 25.58 8.61
CA SER A 297 -8.74 26.42 7.41
C SER A 297 -9.71 25.83 6.37
N LYS A 298 -10.24 26.68 5.49
CA LYS A 298 -11.02 26.21 4.34
C LYS A 298 -10.13 25.38 3.41
N PRO A 299 -10.64 24.26 2.86
CA PRO A 299 -9.93 23.49 1.86
C PRO A 299 -9.61 24.32 0.61
N VAL A 300 -8.65 23.83 -0.18
CA VAL A 300 -8.22 24.43 -1.44
C VAL A 300 -9.18 24.08 -2.57
N PHE A 301 -9.69 22.85 -2.63
CA PHE A 301 -10.71 22.42 -3.61
C PHE A 301 -12.14 22.57 -3.06
N PHE A 302 -13.13 22.67 -3.94
CA PHE A 302 -14.58 22.70 -3.61
C PHE A 302 -14.97 23.67 -2.45
N ASN A 303 -14.27 24.79 -2.33
CA ASN A 303 -14.32 25.67 -1.15
C ASN A 303 -15.55 26.61 -1.09
N GLY A 304 -16.55 26.40 -1.96
CA GLY A 304 -17.81 27.14 -2.03
C GLY A 304 -17.72 28.59 -2.51
N THR A 305 -16.53 29.21 -2.53
CA THR A 305 -16.36 30.65 -2.83
C THR A 305 -16.32 30.98 -4.32
N SER A 306 -16.49 30.01 -5.21
CA SER A 306 -16.44 30.23 -6.66
C SER A 306 -17.48 29.38 -7.37
N SER A 307 -18.41 30.03 -8.07
CA SER A 307 -19.43 29.40 -8.91
C SER A 307 -18.86 28.50 -10.02
N ARG A 308 -17.56 28.61 -10.31
CA ARG A 308 -16.80 27.77 -11.25
C ARG A 308 -16.55 26.34 -10.78
N GLU A 309 -16.70 26.01 -9.50
CA GLU A 309 -16.38 24.67 -8.97
C GLU A 309 -17.50 24.14 -8.06
N PRO A 310 -18.62 23.66 -8.63
CA PRO A 310 -19.70 23.07 -7.85
C PRO A 310 -19.22 21.82 -7.11
N SER A 311 -19.83 21.55 -5.94
CA SER A 311 -19.56 20.32 -5.18
C SER A 311 -19.88 19.08 -6.02
N LEU A 312 -19.00 18.09 -6.04
CA LEU A 312 -19.22 16.81 -6.73
C LEU A 312 -20.58 16.23 -6.35
N PRO A 313 -21.39 15.72 -7.32
CA PRO A 313 -22.66 15.09 -6.99
C PRO A 313 -22.44 13.90 -6.07
N TYR A 314 -23.42 13.60 -5.22
CA TYR A 314 -23.40 12.33 -4.48
C TYR A 314 -23.50 11.16 -5.47
N PRO A 315 -22.70 10.09 -5.31
CA PRO A 315 -22.75 8.95 -6.22
C PRO A 315 -24.06 8.18 -6.05
N ASP A 316 -24.58 7.63 -7.15
CA ASP A 316 -25.68 6.67 -7.08
C ASP A 316 -25.13 5.29 -6.68
N LEU A 317 -25.39 4.92 -5.42
CA LEU A 317 -25.03 3.62 -4.86
C LEU A 317 -26.13 2.57 -5.05
N THR A 318 -27.29 2.95 -5.58
CA THR A 318 -28.45 2.05 -5.78
C THR A 318 -28.11 0.80 -6.61
N PRO A 319 -27.35 0.89 -7.73
CA PRO A 319 -26.97 -0.30 -8.50
C PRO A 319 -26.16 -1.32 -7.69
N LEU A 320 -25.28 -0.85 -6.79
CA LEU A 320 -24.46 -1.71 -5.92
C LEU A 320 -25.29 -2.32 -4.77
N LEU A 321 -26.23 -1.55 -4.22
CA LEU A 321 -27.17 -2.03 -3.21
C LEU A 321 -28.12 -3.11 -3.76
N ASN A 322 -28.54 -2.98 -5.03
CA ASN A 322 -29.42 -3.95 -5.70
C ASN A 322 -28.74 -5.32 -5.97
N LEU A 323 -27.41 -5.42 -5.87
CA LEU A 323 -26.69 -6.71 -5.93
C LEU A 323 -26.87 -7.55 -4.65
N ARG A 324 -27.35 -6.94 -3.55
CA ARG A 324 -27.64 -7.62 -2.29
C ARG A 324 -28.92 -8.45 -2.44
N LYS A 325 -28.82 -9.78 -2.26
CA LYS A 325 -30.01 -10.62 -2.03
C LYS A 325 -30.78 -10.06 -0.82
N PRO A 326 -32.14 -10.05 -0.82
CA PRO A 326 -32.91 -9.55 0.32
C PRO A 326 -32.66 -10.43 1.55
N ALA A 327 -31.75 -9.97 2.42
CA ALA A 327 -31.45 -10.54 3.72
C ALA A 327 -32.16 -9.70 4.80
N ALA A 328 -32.74 -10.36 5.80
CA ALA A 328 -33.69 -9.76 6.74
C ALA A 328 -33.14 -8.62 7.63
N THR A 329 -31.83 -8.33 7.58
CA THR A 329 -31.18 -7.23 8.29
C THR A 329 -31.01 -6.01 7.39
N ASN A 330 -32.14 -5.38 7.07
CA ASN A 330 -32.15 -4.06 6.47
C ASN A 330 -31.83 -3.00 7.53
N SER A 331 -30.57 -2.55 7.59
CA SER A 331 -30.19 -1.26 8.17
C SER A 331 -30.70 -0.13 7.26
N GLN A 332 -32.02 -0.05 7.07
CA GLN A 332 -32.66 1.11 6.49
C GLN A 332 -32.44 2.29 7.43
N TYR A 333 -32.26 3.48 6.83
CA TYR A 333 -32.35 4.74 7.54
C TYR A 333 -33.65 4.76 8.34
N ASN A 334 -33.56 4.61 9.66
CA ASN A 334 -34.71 4.70 10.54
C ASN A 334 -34.84 6.16 11.01
N PRO A 335 -35.85 6.92 10.56
CA PRO A 335 -35.99 8.32 10.94
C PRO A 335 -36.12 8.52 12.46
N ALA A 336 -36.65 7.51 13.18
CA ALA A 336 -36.84 7.52 14.63
C ALA A 336 -35.53 7.44 15.45
N ILE A 337 -34.37 7.37 14.81
CA ILE A 337 -33.06 7.48 15.47
C ILE A 337 -32.80 8.91 15.98
N PHE A 338 -33.36 9.91 15.28
CA PHE A 338 -33.20 11.33 15.60
C PHE A 338 -34.44 11.83 16.33
N SER A 339 -34.25 12.46 17.50
CA SER A 339 -35.36 13.02 18.30
C SER A 339 -36.02 14.23 17.65
N ASP A 340 -35.25 15.00 16.87
CA ASP A 340 -35.65 16.23 16.19
C ASP A 340 -35.45 16.13 14.66
N LYS A 341 -36.06 17.05 13.90
CA LYS A 341 -35.81 17.20 12.45
C LYS A 341 -34.39 17.74 12.22
N ILE A 342 -33.48 16.85 11.83
CA ILE A 342 -32.13 17.20 11.37
C ILE A 342 -32.14 18.00 10.05
N ASP A 343 -31.08 18.77 9.83
CA ASP A 343 -30.83 19.51 8.58
C ASP A 343 -30.83 18.59 7.34
N GLU A 344 -31.35 19.09 6.22
CA GLU A 344 -31.57 18.29 5.01
C GLU A 344 -30.27 17.92 4.27
N GLU A 345 -29.22 18.73 4.36
CA GLU A 345 -27.90 18.39 3.81
C GLU A 345 -27.17 17.38 4.70
N VAL A 346 -27.28 17.51 6.03
CA VAL A 346 -26.76 16.53 7.00
C VAL A 346 -27.47 15.18 6.84
N ALA A 347 -28.79 15.17 6.74
CA ALA A 347 -29.58 13.97 6.46
C ALA A 347 -29.16 13.29 5.15
N ARG A 348 -28.88 14.08 4.10
CA ARG A 348 -28.43 13.53 2.81
C ARG A 348 -27.02 12.95 2.90
N ALA A 349 -26.10 13.62 3.60
CA ALA A 349 -24.76 13.09 3.86
C ALA A 349 -24.81 11.79 4.65
N TRP A 350 -25.59 11.75 5.74
CA TRP A 350 -25.83 10.56 6.56
C TRP A 350 -26.32 9.38 5.72
N ARG A 351 -27.36 9.60 4.90
CA ARG A 351 -27.92 8.56 4.02
C ARG A 351 -26.88 7.99 3.06
N ILE A 352 -26.08 8.83 2.41
CA ILE A 352 -25.04 8.40 1.47
C ILE A 352 -23.94 7.59 2.19
N VAL A 353 -23.52 8.01 3.39
CA VAL A 353 -22.53 7.28 4.18
C VAL A 353 -23.09 5.94 4.68
N SER A 354 -24.36 5.88 5.10
CA SER A 354 -25.04 4.63 5.50
C SER A 354 -25.18 3.64 4.33
N GLN A 355 -25.53 4.14 3.13
CA GLN A 355 -25.53 3.36 1.90
C GLN A 355 -24.12 2.85 1.56
N PHE A 356 -23.08 3.68 1.68
CA PHE A 356 -21.70 3.28 1.47
C PHE A 356 -21.25 2.19 2.46
N CYS A 357 -21.57 2.32 3.75
CA CYS A 357 -21.30 1.28 4.73
C CYS A 357 -21.97 -0.05 4.36
N SER A 358 -23.22 0.00 3.90
CA SER A 358 -23.97 -1.18 3.44
C SER A 358 -23.30 -1.84 2.23
N VAL A 359 -22.84 -1.05 1.25
CA VAL A 359 -22.09 -1.54 0.07
C VAL A 359 -20.75 -2.15 0.49
N ILE A 360 -19.99 -1.50 1.38
CA ILE A 360 -18.68 -2.01 1.81
C ILE A 360 -18.82 -3.28 2.66
N ASN A 361 -19.75 -3.34 3.61
CA ASN A 361 -19.97 -4.56 4.41
C ASN A 361 -20.40 -5.73 3.49
N PHE A 362 -21.29 -5.48 2.51
CA PHE A 362 -21.63 -6.49 1.49
C PHE A 362 -20.42 -6.92 0.65
N ALA A 363 -19.55 -5.99 0.25
CA ALA A 363 -18.31 -6.29 -0.48
C ALA A 363 -17.34 -7.15 0.35
N VAL A 364 -17.24 -6.91 1.66
CA VAL A 364 -16.49 -7.76 2.61
C VAL A 364 -17.09 -9.17 2.65
N ASP A 365 -18.39 -9.29 2.91
CA ASP A 365 -19.07 -10.58 3.06
C ASP A 365 -19.05 -11.45 1.80
N THR A 366 -18.93 -10.84 0.62
CA THR A 366 -18.95 -11.51 -0.69
C THR A 366 -17.60 -11.57 -1.41
N GLY A 367 -16.56 -10.94 -0.87
CA GLY A 367 -15.26 -10.78 -1.54
C GLY A 367 -15.29 -9.89 -2.80
N GLN A 368 -16.35 -9.12 -3.00
CA GLN A 368 -16.48 -8.17 -4.11
C GLN A 368 -15.68 -6.88 -3.87
N ARG A 369 -15.60 -6.02 -4.90
CA ARG A 369 -14.90 -4.73 -4.82
C ARG A 369 -15.67 -3.62 -5.52
N ILE A 370 -15.65 -2.43 -4.95
CA ILE A 370 -16.07 -1.19 -5.59
C ILE A 370 -14.94 -0.61 -6.44
N SER A 371 -15.24 0.32 -7.36
CA SER A 371 -14.20 1.00 -8.14
C SER A 371 -13.49 2.08 -7.32
N THR A 372 -12.34 2.53 -7.79
CA THR A 372 -11.61 3.65 -7.15
C THR A 372 -12.41 4.96 -7.26
N GLU A 373 -13.20 5.11 -8.32
CA GLU A 373 -14.11 6.24 -8.57
C GLU A 373 -15.28 6.24 -7.58
N THR A 374 -15.89 5.09 -7.28
CA THR A 374 -16.95 5.01 -6.24
C THR A 374 -16.42 5.48 -4.88
N PHE A 375 -15.22 5.01 -4.49
CA PHE A 375 -14.57 5.44 -3.25
C PHE A 375 -14.28 6.95 -3.25
N LEU A 376 -13.69 7.46 -4.34
CA LEU A 376 -13.38 8.87 -4.54
C LEU A 376 -14.63 9.76 -4.47
N ASP A 377 -15.67 9.42 -5.23
CA ASP A 377 -16.89 10.22 -5.33
C ASP A 377 -17.64 10.22 -4.00
N THR A 378 -17.74 9.09 -3.26
CA THR A 378 -18.29 9.10 -1.91
C THR A 378 -17.45 9.96 -0.96
N MET A 379 -16.13 9.73 -0.90
CA MET A 379 -15.22 10.49 -0.03
C MET A 379 -15.36 11.99 -0.25
N ALA A 380 -15.21 12.45 -1.49
CA ALA A 380 -15.17 13.86 -1.80
C ALA A 380 -16.55 14.53 -1.72
N SER A 381 -17.61 13.89 -2.22
CA SER A 381 -18.96 14.47 -2.14
C SER A 381 -19.46 14.64 -0.70
N VAL A 382 -19.08 13.74 0.21
CA VAL A 382 -19.40 13.82 1.65
C VAL A 382 -18.48 14.80 2.37
N ALA A 383 -17.16 14.58 2.35
CA ALA A 383 -16.23 15.33 3.20
C ALA A 383 -16.23 16.83 2.90
N TYR A 384 -16.22 17.24 1.63
CA TYR A 384 -16.23 18.66 1.26
C TYR A 384 -17.54 19.37 1.63
N ARG A 385 -18.68 18.69 1.58
CA ARG A 385 -19.96 19.27 2.05
C ARG A 385 -19.94 19.45 3.56
N LEU A 386 -19.56 18.41 4.31
CA LEU A 386 -19.48 18.46 5.77
C LEU A 386 -18.48 19.52 6.27
N LEU A 387 -17.36 19.76 5.56
CA LEU A 387 -16.40 20.83 5.87
C LEU A 387 -16.94 22.24 5.58
N ASN A 388 -17.88 22.39 4.65
CA ASN A 388 -18.47 23.69 4.28
C ASN A 388 -19.72 24.04 5.12
N MET A 389 -20.44 23.04 5.65
CA MET A 389 -21.54 23.22 6.59
C MET A 389 -21.09 23.81 7.93
N ARG A 390 -21.99 24.54 8.60
CA ARG A 390 -21.79 25.11 9.95
C ARG A 390 -23.12 25.13 10.70
N PHE A 391 -23.11 24.66 11.95
CA PHE A 391 -24.26 24.67 12.85
C PHE A 391 -23.86 25.20 14.23
N ASP A 392 -24.83 25.45 15.10
CA ASP A 392 -24.56 25.94 16.45
C ASP A 392 -23.84 24.89 17.30
N ALA A 393 -22.85 25.35 18.06
CA ALA A 393 -21.92 24.46 18.75
C ALA A 393 -22.57 23.80 19.99
N GLY A 394 -22.92 22.50 19.87
CA GLY A 394 -23.74 21.78 20.85
C GLY A 394 -25.15 21.46 20.35
N SER A 395 -25.48 21.80 19.11
CA SER A 395 -26.67 21.28 18.41
C SER A 395 -26.51 19.82 17.98
N SER A 396 -27.63 19.16 17.72
CA SER A 396 -27.66 17.80 17.16
C SER A 396 -27.07 17.74 15.75
N ASP A 397 -27.39 18.71 14.89
CA ASP A 397 -26.83 18.80 13.53
C ASP A 397 -25.30 18.94 13.55
N GLU A 398 -24.75 19.79 14.43
CA GLU A 398 -23.30 19.95 14.55
C GLU A 398 -22.63 18.65 15.04
N ALA A 399 -23.21 17.99 16.04
CA ALA A 399 -22.68 16.73 16.56
C ALA A 399 -22.71 15.61 15.50
N ILE A 400 -23.81 15.50 14.74
CA ILE A 400 -23.93 14.52 13.64
C ILE A 400 -22.95 14.86 12.51
N ARG A 401 -22.85 16.13 12.09
CA ARG A 401 -21.90 16.58 11.07
C ARG A 401 -20.45 16.25 11.45
N LEU A 402 -20.06 16.52 12.70
CA LEU A 402 -18.73 16.20 13.22
C LEU A 402 -18.52 14.69 13.36
N GLY A 403 -19.54 13.92 13.78
CA GLY A 403 -19.49 12.45 13.79
C GLY A 403 -19.25 11.84 12.40
N LEU A 404 -19.90 12.37 11.36
CA LEU A 404 -19.67 11.97 9.96
C LEU A 404 -18.27 12.35 9.45
N LEU A 405 -17.70 13.47 9.92
CA LEU A 405 -16.29 13.81 9.65
C LEU A 405 -15.33 12.88 10.40
N ALA A 406 -15.62 12.49 11.65
CA ALA A 406 -14.82 11.53 12.39
C ALA A 406 -14.83 10.15 11.70
N PHE A 407 -16.00 9.67 11.27
CA PHE A 407 -16.11 8.49 10.39
C PHE A 407 -15.26 8.64 9.11
N SER A 408 -15.32 9.81 8.48
CA SER A 408 -14.52 10.09 7.27
C SER A 408 -13.01 10.02 7.54
N CYS A 409 -12.56 10.39 8.74
CA CYS A 409 -11.16 10.26 9.14
C CYS A 409 -10.71 8.79 9.22
N SER A 410 -11.48 7.90 9.85
CA SER A 410 -11.12 6.48 9.98
C SER A 410 -11.27 5.69 8.68
N VAL A 411 -12.20 6.07 7.80
CA VAL A 411 -12.49 5.30 6.57
C VAL A 411 -11.74 5.83 5.34
N PHE A 412 -11.55 7.15 5.22
CA PHE A 412 -10.95 7.77 4.03
C PHE A 412 -9.56 8.38 4.25
N LEU A 413 -9.18 8.79 5.46
CA LEU A 413 -7.91 9.50 5.70
C LEU A 413 -6.83 8.62 6.34
N GLN A 414 -7.12 7.95 7.46
CA GLN A 414 -6.23 6.96 8.14
C GLN A 414 -4.85 7.46 8.59
N TRP A 415 -4.53 8.75 8.51
CA TRP A 415 -3.21 9.26 8.87
C TRP A 415 -2.86 9.11 10.36
N ARG A 416 -3.83 8.77 11.22
CA ARG A 416 -3.56 8.31 12.59
C ARG A 416 -2.64 7.08 12.63
N HIS A 417 -2.72 6.18 11.65
CA HIS A 417 -1.78 5.06 11.49
C HIS A 417 -0.37 5.51 11.06
N LEU A 418 -0.23 6.76 10.59
CA LEU A 418 1.03 7.42 10.26
C LEU A 418 1.50 8.37 11.39
N GLY A 419 0.89 8.30 12.58
CA GLY A 419 1.21 9.15 13.72
C GLY A 419 0.63 10.58 13.68
N MET A 420 -0.20 10.92 12.67
CA MET A 420 -0.81 12.25 12.58
C MET A 420 -2.05 12.38 13.45
N SER A 421 -2.23 13.55 14.06
CA SER A 421 -3.45 13.98 14.75
C SER A 421 -4.17 15.07 13.96
N TYR A 422 -5.38 15.44 14.39
CA TYR A 422 -6.15 16.56 13.84
C TYR A 422 -6.51 17.54 14.97
N PRO A 423 -5.56 18.36 15.48
CA PRO A 423 -5.73 19.07 16.75
C PRO A 423 -6.93 20.01 16.76
N HIS A 424 -7.12 20.77 15.68
CA HIS A 424 -8.28 21.66 15.54
C HIS A 424 -9.61 20.88 15.55
N PHE A 425 -9.76 19.90 14.65
CA PHE A 425 -10.99 19.11 14.56
C PHE A 425 -11.31 18.35 15.85
N THR A 426 -10.29 17.79 16.52
CA THR A 426 -10.45 17.07 17.80
C THR A 426 -10.98 17.99 18.88
N SER A 427 -10.42 19.20 19.00
CA SER A 427 -10.89 20.25 19.92
C SER A 427 -12.33 20.69 19.62
N VAL A 428 -12.67 20.92 18.34
CA VAL A 428 -14.04 21.27 17.92
C VAL A 428 -15.03 20.16 18.25
N PHE A 429 -14.70 18.90 17.97
CA PHE A 429 -15.60 17.77 18.21
C PHE A 429 -15.81 17.49 19.70
N ARG A 430 -14.73 17.44 20.49
CA ARG A 430 -14.80 17.38 21.96
C ARG A 430 -15.63 18.52 22.53
N GLY A 431 -15.38 19.75 22.07
CA GLY A 431 -16.12 20.93 22.52
C GLY A 431 -17.61 20.87 22.17
N CYS A 432 -17.98 20.32 21.01
CA CYS A 432 -19.37 20.12 20.63
C CYS A 432 -20.05 19.08 21.54
N LEU A 433 -19.44 17.90 21.72
CA LEU A 433 -19.99 16.84 22.56
C LEU A 433 -20.16 17.28 24.02
N ALA A 434 -19.21 18.05 24.55
CA ALA A 434 -19.28 18.61 25.91
C ALA A 434 -20.34 19.72 26.07
N ARG A 435 -20.85 20.30 24.98
CA ARG A 435 -21.90 21.33 24.98
C ARG A 435 -23.28 20.82 24.55
N LEU A 436 -23.42 19.52 24.29
CA LEU A 436 -24.73 18.91 24.02
C LEU A 436 -25.67 19.16 25.21
N ALA A 437 -26.73 19.94 24.98
CA ALA A 437 -27.79 20.11 25.96
C ALA A 437 -28.52 18.78 26.20
N SER A 438 -29.12 18.61 27.38
CA SER A 438 -29.83 17.38 27.74
C SER A 438 -31.36 17.53 27.56
N PRO A 439 -32.03 16.77 26.67
CA PRO A 439 -31.47 16.05 25.52
C PRO A 439 -32.30 16.22 24.20
N PRO A 440 -31.72 16.79 23.12
CA PRO A 440 -32.22 16.65 21.75
C PRO A 440 -31.63 15.42 21.01
N ILE A 441 -30.85 14.57 21.70
CA ILE A 441 -30.17 13.41 21.11
C ILE A 441 -30.46 12.15 21.93
N SER A 442 -30.69 11.02 21.24
CA SER A 442 -30.87 9.70 21.85
C SER A 442 -29.55 9.14 22.42
N PRO A 443 -29.57 8.44 23.58
CA PRO A 443 -28.37 7.82 24.15
C PRO A 443 -27.62 6.90 23.17
N GLN A 444 -28.36 6.20 22.30
CA GLN A 444 -27.81 5.33 21.25
C GLN A 444 -26.95 6.11 20.23
N LEU A 445 -27.44 7.27 19.77
CA LEU A 445 -26.68 8.14 18.87
C LEU A 445 -25.46 8.74 19.59
N LEU A 446 -25.58 9.08 20.88
CA LEU A 446 -24.45 9.56 21.67
C LEU A 446 -23.37 8.47 21.87
N VAL A 447 -23.75 7.21 22.11
CA VAL A 447 -22.80 6.07 22.10
C VAL A 447 -22.06 6.00 20.76
N TRP A 448 -22.78 6.07 19.63
CA TRP A 448 -22.16 6.05 18.30
C TRP A 448 -21.18 7.23 18.10
N LEU A 449 -21.56 8.45 18.49
CA LEU A 449 -20.72 9.66 18.40
C LEU A 449 -19.43 9.55 19.23
N LEU A 450 -19.54 9.04 20.47
CA LEU A 450 -18.39 8.85 21.35
C LEU A 450 -17.46 7.75 20.80
N MET A 451 -18.03 6.62 20.34
CA MET A 451 -17.27 5.51 19.77
C MET A 451 -16.56 5.88 18.46
N ILE A 452 -17.22 6.60 17.54
CA ILE A 452 -16.59 7.02 16.28
C ILE A 452 -15.49 8.07 16.52
N GLY A 453 -15.67 8.96 17.51
CA GLY A 453 -14.64 9.89 17.96
C GLY A 453 -13.43 9.16 18.55
N ALA A 454 -13.67 8.19 19.44
CA ALA A 454 -12.65 7.39 20.12
C ALA A 454 -11.72 6.65 19.14
N ILE A 455 -12.29 5.99 18.13
CA ILE A 455 -11.50 5.19 17.19
C ILE A 455 -10.83 6.04 16.10
N SER A 456 -11.34 7.24 15.82
CA SER A 456 -10.90 8.05 14.67
C SER A 456 -9.96 9.19 15.04
N VAL A 457 -10.24 9.95 16.11
CA VAL A 457 -9.58 11.26 16.35
C VAL A 457 -9.15 11.51 17.79
N PHE A 458 -9.94 11.13 18.80
CA PHE A 458 -9.58 11.32 20.21
C PHE A 458 -8.35 10.49 20.60
N ASP A 459 -7.58 10.91 21.59
CA ASP A 459 -6.38 10.19 22.06
C ASP A 459 -6.37 9.91 23.57
N ALA A 460 -5.26 9.43 24.11
CA ALA A 460 -5.14 9.08 25.53
C ALA A 460 -5.44 10.27 26.47
N THR A 461 -5.28 11.52 26.01
CA THR A 461 -5.62 12.73 26.78
C THR A 461 -7.13 13.01 26.85
N ASP A 462 -7.93 12.33 26.02
CA ASP A 462 -9.40 12.42 26.01
C ASP A 462 -10.08 11.36 26.88
N GLU A 463 -9.41 10.25 27.20
CA GLU A 463 -10.03 9.12 27.92
C GLU A 463 -10.72 9.52 29.23
N GLY A 464 -10.12 10.45 29.98
CA GLY A 464 -10.61 10.89 31.29
C GLY A 464 -11.97 11.60 31.28
N TRP A 465 -12.39 12.20 30.16
CA TRP A 465 -13.75 12.74 30.00
C TRP A 465 -14.65 11.82 29.17
N LEU A 466 -14.06 11.11 28.20
CA LEU A 466 -14.75 10.28 27.25
C LEU A 466 -15.36 9.02 27.89
N LYS A 467 -14.56 8.29 28.68
CA LYS A 467 -14.96 7.00 29.28
C LYS A 467 -16.15 7.12 30.25
N PRO A 468 -16.20 8.10 31.19
CA PRO A 468 -17.36 8.27 32.07
C PRO A 468 -18.67 8.54 31.31
N VAL A 469 -18.64 9.40 30.28
CA VAL A 469 -19.83 9.72 29.48
C VAL A 469 -20.27 8.51 28.64
N LEU A 470 -19.32 7.77 28.09
CA LEU A 470 -19.59 6.53 27.35
C LEU A 470 -20.21 5.46 28.26
N LEU A 471 -19.67 5.24 29.47
CA LEU A 471 -20.22 4.31 30.46
C LEU A 471 -21.69 4.62 30.83
N VAL A 472 -22.01 5.88 31.11
CA VAL A 472 -23.38 6.30 31.45
C VAL A 472 -24.34 5.98 30.30
N ASN A 473 -23.97 6.31 29.05
CA ASN A 473 -24.83 6.05 27.90
C ASN A 473 -24.90 4.55 27.53
N MET A 474 -23.83 3.78 27.76
CA MET A 474 -23.86 2.32 27.67
C MET A 474 -24.85 1.70 28.66
N ALA A 475 -24.90 2.20 29.90
CA ALA A 475 -25.87 1.76 30.89
C ALA A 475 -27.31 2.11 30.49
N LEU A 476 -27.55 3.34 29.99
CA LEU A 476 -28.86 3.76 29.46
C LEU A 476 -29.32 2.94 28.24
N CYS A 477 -28.39 2.32 27.50
CA CYS A 477 -28.67 1.44 26.38
C CYS A 477 -28.56 -0.07 26.73
N GLU A 478 -28.45 -0.42 28.01
CA GLU A 478 -28.32 -1.80 28.52
C GLU A 478 -27.16 -2.62 27.90
N ILE A 479 -26.06 -1.94 27.53
CA ILE A 479 -24.91 -2.51 26.83
C ILE A 479 -23.93 -3.14 27.83
N GLY A 480 -24.20 -4.38 28.23
CA GLY A 480 -23.30 -5.19 29.07
C GLY A 480 -22.26 -6.04 28.33
N SER A 481 -22.19 -6.00 26.99
CA SER A 481 -21.24 -6.82 26.22
C SER A 481 -20.86 -6.20 24.87
N TRP A 482 -19.70 -6.60 24.34
CA TRP A 482 -19.26 -6.19 23.01
C TRP A 482 -20.26 -6.59 21.92
N SER A 483 -20.96 -7.73 22.05
CA SER A 483 -21.97 -8.14 21.07
C SER A 483 -23.13 -7.15 20.99
N LYS A 484 -23.66 -6.68 22.14
CA LYS A 484 -24.69 -5.64 22.18
C LYS A 484 -24.17 -4.30 21.65
N MET A 485 -22.93 -3.92 22.00
CA MET A 485 -22.30 -2.70 21.50
C MET A 485 -22.17 -2.75 19.97
N GLN A 486 -21.70 -3.87 19.42
CA GLN A 486 -21.52 -4.06 17.99
C GLN A 486 -22.86 -4.08 17.23
N GLU A 487 -23.90 -4.68 17.80
CA GLU A 487 -25.27 -4.66 17.24
C GLU A 487 -25.80 -3.23 17.12
N LEU A 488 -25.69 -2.44 18.20
CA LEU A 488 -26.06 -1.02 18.18
C LEU A 488 -25.23 -0.25 17.15
N LEU A 489 -23.91 -0.38 17.16
CA LEU A 489 -23.06 0.38 16.22
C LEU A 489 -23.39 0.02 14.76
N LYS A 490 -23.71 -1.25 14.47
CA LYS A 490 -24.16 -1.72 13.14
C LYS A 490 -25.58 -1.27 12.75
N SER A 491 -26.42 -0.81 13.68
CA SER A 491 -27.69 -0.14 13.32
C SER A 491 -27.49 1.32 12.89
N PHE A 492 -26.30 1.88 13.11
CA PHE A 492 -25.87 3.20 12.65
C PHE A 492 -24.86 3.05 11.49
N ILE A 493 -23.95 4.02 11.35
CA ILE A 493 -22.90 4.06 10.33
C ILE A 493 -21.66 3.31 10.87
N TRP A 494 -21.43 2.09 10.39
CA TRP A 494 -20.33 1.25 10.85
C TRP A 494 -19.84 0.30 9.76
N ILE A 495 -18.51 0.16 9.64
CA ILE A 495 -17.87 -0.80 8.74
C ILE A 495 -17.07 -1.78 9.61
N GLY A 496 -17.53 -3.03 9.69
CA GLY A 496 -16.95 -4.01 10.62
C GLY A 496 -15.45 -4.22 10.40
N LEU A 497 -15.03 -4.31 9.13
CA LEU A 497 -13.63 -4.44 8.71
C LEU A 497 -12.70 -3.35 9.28
N VAL A 498 -13.18 -2.11 9.38
CA VAL A 498 -12.37 -0.96 9.83
C VAL A 498 -12.53 -0.73 11.33
N HIS A 499 -13.74 -0.91 11.84
CA HIS A 499 -14.14 -0.37 13.14
C HIS A 499 -14.28 -1.40 14.26
N ASP A 500 -14.55 -2.68 13.97
CA ASP A 500 -14.81 -3.69 15.02
C ASP A 500 -13.61 -3.89 15.94
N LYS A 501 -12.39 -4.00 15.38
CA LYS A 501 -11.16 -4.20 16.17
C LYS A 501 -10.82 -3.00 17.08
N PRO A 502 -10.70 -1.76 16.59
CA PRO A 502 -10.44 -0.61 17.48
C PRO A 502 -11.63 -0.31 18.40
N GLY A 503 -12.87 -0.50 17.94
CA GLY A 503 -14.07 -0.33 18.76
C GLY A 503 -14.09 -1.29 19.96
N LYS A 504 -13.72 -2.56 19.77
CA LYS A 504 -13.62 -3.51 20.88
C LYS A 504 -12.57 -3.09 21.91
N VAL A 505 -11.41 -2.56 21.49
CA VAL A 505 -10.38 -2.05 22.41
C VAL A 505 -10.90 -0.88 23.24
N VAL A 506 -11.64 0.06 22.62
CA VAL A 506 -12.28 1.16 23.36
C VAL A 506 -13.29 0.60 24.36
N PHE A 507 -14.18 -0.30 23.93
CA PHE A 507 -15.17 -0.94 24.80
C PHE A 507 -14.54 -1.65 25.99
N ASP A 508 -13.60 -2.58 25.75
CA ASP A 508 -12.90 -3.36 26.78
C ASP A 508 -12.20 -2.44 27.80
N SER A 509 -11.54 -1.36 27.33
CA SER A 509 -10.85 -0.40 28.19
C SER A 509 -11.75 0.62 28.90
N THR A 510 -13.06 0.60 28.59
CA THR A 510 -14.07 1.47 29.20
C THR A 510 -14.83 0.73 30.31
N ILE A 511 -15.00 -0.58 30.19
CA ILE A 511 -15.67 -1.44 31.20
C ILE A 511 -14.71 -2.02 32.26
N ALA A 512 -13.40 -1.82 32.09
CA ALA A 512 -12.34 -2.25 33.00
C ALA A 512 -12.00 -1.16 34.03
#